data_AF-A0A2V8B0L1-F1
#
_entry.id   AF-A0A2V8B0L1-F1
#
_cell.length_a   1.000
_cell.length_b   1.000
_cell.length_c   1.000
_cell.angle_alpha   90.00
_cell.angle_beta   90.00
_cell.angle_gamma   90.00
#
_symmetry.space_group_name_H-M   'P 1'
#
loop_
_entity.id
_entity.type
_entity.pdbx_description
1 polymer ?
#
loop_
_entity_poly.entity_id
_entity_poly.type
_entity_poly.pdbx_seq_one_letter_code
_entity_poly.pdbx_strand_id
1 'polypeptide(L)'
;MTVVITASATVFGDVRATRRDADVLRQKVATINAHAASATKQARRTTVTENEVNAYLVYDAREQLPAGVVEPSVTILGTGRVSGRAVVDLDAVRKAKNATSLFDPMSYLTGRLPVTATGVLKTNSGVGQFMLESAAVAGVPVPKLVLQEIVSYYSRTPDKPSGIGLDDPFALPARIREIQVERGQAIIVQ
;
A
#
# COMPACT_ATOMS: atom_id res chain seq x y z
N MET A 1 53.91 -6.50 -17.96
CA MET A 1 52.87 -5.51 -17.66
C MET A 1 51.54 -6.23 -17.79
N THR A 2 51.05 -6.80 -16.69
CA THR A 2 49.89 -7.71 -16.69
C THR A 2 48.70 -6.97 -16.11
N VAL A 3 47.72 -6.70 -16.96
CA VAL A 3 46.48 -6.01 -16.58
C VAL A 3 45.55 -7.02 -15.89
N VAL A 4 45.28 -6.80 -14.61
CA VAL A 4 44.27 -7.55 -13.86
C VAL A 4 42.92 -6.87 -14.10
N ILE A 5 42.04 -7.56 -14.82
CA ILE A 5 40.65 -7.13 -15.01
C ILE A 5 39.87 -7.60 -13.77
N THR A 6 39.63 -6.68 -12.82
CA THR A 6 38.66 -6.90 -11.74
C THR A 6 37.26 -6.79 -12.33
N ALA A 7 36.60 -7.93 -12.52
CA ALA A 7 35.17 -7.99 -12.78
C ALA A 7 34.42 -7.60 -11.49
N SER A 8 33.96 -6.35 -11.42
CA SER A 8 33.01 -5.92 -10.41
C SER A 8 31.66 -6.57 -10.73
N ALA A 9 31.33 -7.66 -10.04
CA ALA A 9 30.00 -8.23 -10.07
C ALA A 9 29.03 -7.25 -9.41
N THR A 10 28.29 -6.49 -10.21
CA THR A 10 27.10 -5.78 -9.76
C THR A 10 26.05 -6.83 -9.39
N VAL A 11 25.91 -7.07 -8.08
CA VAL A 11 24.79 -7.82 -7.53
C VAL A 11 23.54 -6.97 -7.74
N PHE A 12 22.84 -7.19 -8.86
CA PHE A 12 21.43 -6.82 -8.97
C PHE A 12 20.69 -7.77 -8.03
N GLY A 13 20.49 -7.33 -6.78
CA GLY A 13 19.72 -8.06 -5.81
C GLY A 13 18.29 -8.22 -6.34
N ASP A 14 17.94 -9.45 -6.73
CA ASP A 14 16.55 -9.91 -6.75
C ASP A 14 15.89 -9.40 -5.47
N VAL A 15 14.85 -8.58 -5.63
CA VAL A 15 14.01 -8.07 -4.54
C VAL A 15 13.21 -9.24 -3.97
N ARG A 16 13.88 -10.16 -3.28
CA ARG A 16 13.23 -11.14 -2.45
C ARG A 16 12.89 -10.44 -1.14
N ALA A 17 11.62 -10.07 -0.99
CA ALA A 17 11.05 -9.73 0.30
C ALA A 17 11.51 -10.76 1.36
N THR A 18 12.46 -10.36 2.20
CA THR A 18 13.00 -11.27 3.22
C THR A 18 12.16 -11.16 4.49
N ARG A 19 12.01 -12.26 5.24
CA ARG A 19 11.35 -12.20 6.55
C ARG A 19 12.04 -11.20 7.49
N ARG A 20 13.37 -11.08 7.37
CA ARG A 20 14.16 -10.11 8.14
C ARG A 20 13.71 -8.68 7.89
N ASP A 21 13.48 -8.28 6.64
CA ASP A 21 13.03 -6.91 6.32
C ASP A 21 11.62 -6.65 6.87
N ALA A 22 10.75 -7.65 6.84
CA ALA A 22 9.42 -7.58 7.46
C ALA A 22 9.51 -7.38 8.98
N ASP A 23 10.39 -8.12 9.66
CA ASP A 23 10.62 -8.00 11.10
C ASP A 23 11.18 -6.62 11.47
N VAL A 24 12.11 -6.09 10.67
CA VAL A 24 12.64 -4.73 10.83
C VAL A 24 11.53 -3.70 10.71
N LEU A 25 10.65 -3.81 9.71
CA LEU A 25 9.53 -2.90 9.58
C LEU A 25 8.54 -3.04 10.74
N ARG A 26 8.22 -4.27 11.16
CA ARG A 26 7.35 -4.53 12.31
C ARG A 26 7.88 -3.85 13.57
N GLN A 27 9.18 -3.92 13.81
CA GLN A 27 9.83 -3.25 14.94
C GLN A 27 9.75 -1.71 14.81
N LYS A 28 9.99 -1.16 13.61
CA LYS A 28 9.83 0.29 13.36
C LYS A 28 8.40 0.75 13.62
N VAL A 29 7.40 0.04 13.12
CA VAL A 29 5.97 0.33 13.37
C VAL A 29 5.63 0.28 14.85
N ALA A 30 6.08 -0.75 15.57
CA ALA A 30 5.90 -0.84 17.02
C ALA A 30 6.52 0.36 17.75
N THR A 31 7.70 0.80 17.30
CA THR A 31 8.38 1.95 17.90
C THR A 31 7.67 3.28 17.57
N ILE A 32 7.15 3.44 16.35
CA ILE A 32 6.32 4.59 15.94
C ILE A 32 5.08 4.69 16.85
N ASN A 33 4.40 3.57 17.07
CA ASN A 33 3.22 3.52 17.94
C ASN A 33 3.57 3.80 19.41
N ALA A 34 4.67 3.26 19.92
CA ALA A 34 5.14 3.51 21.28
C ALA A 34 5.51 4.99 21.51
N HIS A 35 6.14 5.63 20.52
CA HIS A 35 6.42 7.08 20.57
C HIS A 35 5.14 7.91 20.58
N ALA A 36 4.13 7.51 19.82
CA ALA A 36 2.84 8.19 19.81
C ALA A 36 2.12 8.13 21.17
N ALA A 37 2.23 6.99 21.85
CA ALA A 37 1.69 6.79 23.20
C ALA A 37 2.49 7.58 24.26
N SER A 38 3.78 7.81 24.03
CA SER A 38 4.65 8.56 24.93
C SER A 38 4.34 10.07 24.84
N ALA A 39 4.36 10.80 25.97
CA ALA A 39 4.12 12.25 26.01
C ALA A 39 5.34 13.10 25.56
N THR A 40 6.26 12.50 24.79
CA THR A 40 7.52 13.14 24.40
C THR A 40 7.31 14.14 23.26
N LYS A 41 7.86 15.35 23.40
CA LYS A 41 7.80 16.41 22.37
C LYS A 41 8.93 16.35 21.33
N GLN A 42 9.87 15.41 21.46
CA GLN A 42 10.99 15.28 20.53
C GLN A 42 10.49 14.79 19.17
N ALA A 43 10.84 15.54 18.13
CA ALA A 43 10.55 15.14 16.77
C ALA A 43 11.35 13.89 16.42
N ARG A 44 10.69 12.86 15.89
CA ARG A 44 11.34 11.61 15.50
C ARG A 44 11.17 11.36 14.02
N ARG A 45 12.26 10.96 13.37
CA ARG A 45 12.29 10.56 11.97
C ARG A 45 12.60 9.08 11.89
N THR A 46 11.76 8.33 11.20
CA THR A 46 11.95 6.89 10.96
C THR A 46 11.95 6.64 9.47
N THR A 47 13.09 6.22 8.92
CA THR A 47 13.19 5.84 7.51
C THR A 47 12.72 4.40 7.32
N VAL A 48 11.84 4.21 6.34
CA VAL A 48 11.29 2.93 5.93
C VAL A 48 11.60 2.72 4.45
N THR A 49 12.15 1.57 4.08
CA THR A 49 12.50 1.28 2.68
C THR A 49 11.37 0.58 1.94
N GLU A 50 11.38 0.65 0.62
CA GLU A 50 10.43 -0.09 -0.23
C GLU A 50 10.48 -1.60 0.03
N ASN A 51 11.69 -2.16 0.19
CA ASN A 51 11.86 -3.59 0.46
C ASN A 51 11.24 -4.01 1.80
N GLU A 52 11.44 -3.19 2.83
CA GLU A 52 10.81 -3.38 4.14
C GLU A 52 9.28 -3.36 4.03
N VAL A 53 8.70 -2.40 3.29
CA VAL A 53 7.25 -2.31 3.06
C VAL A 53 6.74 -3.55 2.34
N ASN A 54 7.39 -3.93 1.24
CA ASN A 54 7.01 -5.11 0.46
C ASN A 54 7.10 -6.40 1.27
N ALA A 55 8.15 -6.55 2.08
CA ALA A 55 8.28 -7.70 2.95
C ALA A 55 7.16 -7.76 4.00
N TYR A 56 6.88 -6.65 4.66
CA TYR A 56 5.78 -6.58 5.63
C TYR A 56 4.42 -6.85 4.98
N LEU A 57 4.17 -6.36 3.76
CA LEU A 57 2.93 -6.65 3.02
C LEU A 57 2.76 -8.15 2.76
N VAL A 58 3.85 -8.85 2.46
CA VAL A 58 3.83 -10.28 2.15
C VAL A 58 3.68 -11.15 3.40
N TYR A 59 4.34 -10.81 4.50
CA TYR A 59 4.41 -11.68 5.69
C TYR A 59 3.45 -11.30 6.82
N ASP A 60 3.15 -10.01 7.00
CA ASP A 60 2.45 -9.50 8.18
C ASP A 60 1.11 -8.83 7.86
N ALA A 61 1.02 -8.11 6.75
CA ALA A 61 -0.19 -7.37 6.41
C ALA A 61 -1.33 -8.26 5.88
N ARG A 62 -1.09 -9.55 5.61
CA ARG A 62 -2.10 -10.45 5.02
C ARG A 62 -3.41 -10.51 5.80
N GLU A 63 -3.35 -10.41 7.14
CA GLU A 63 -4.53 -10.42 8.00
C GLU A 63 -5.30 -9.07 7.98
N GLN A 64 -4.61 -7.98 7.62
CA GLN A 64 -5.18 -6.63 7.55
C GLN A 64 -5.71 -6.30 6.15
N LEU A 65 -5.34 -7.10 5.15
CA LEU A 65 -5.80 -6.93 3.78
C LEU A 65 -7.21 -7.51 3.59
N PRO A 66 -8.07 -6.84 2.80
CA PRO A 66 -9.37 -7.38 2.46
C PRO A 66 -9.26 -8.77 1.82
N ALA A 67 -10.23 -9.64 2.13
CA ALA A 67 -10.31 -10.95 1.52
C ALA A 67 -10.33 -10.83 -0.01
N GLY A 68 -9.41 -11.55 -0.67
CA GLY A 68 -9.23 -11.53 -2.11
C GLY A 68 -8.09 -10.64 -2.62
N VAL A 69 -7.46 -9.81 -1.80
CA VAL A 69 -6.21 -9.15 -2.21
C VAL A 69 -5.04 -10.11 -2.02
N VAL A 70 -4.41 -10.53 -3.12
CA VAL A 70 -3.25 -11.43 -3.14
C VAL A 70 -2.06 -10.76 -3.82
N GLU A 71 -0.85 -11.17 -3.45
CA GLU A 71 0.41 -10.66 -4.02
C GLU A 71 0.54 -9.11 -4.03
N PRO A 72 0.30 -8.43 -2.89
CA PRO A 72 0.47 -6.98 -2.82
C PRO A 72 1.95 -6.59 -2.95
N SER A 73 2.21 -5.54 -3.71
CA SER A 73 3.51 -4.88 -3.80
C SER A 73 3.35 -3.38 -3.98
N VAL A 74 4.36 -2.64 -3.52
CA VAL A 74 4.45 -1.19 -3.58
C VAL A 74 5.79 -0.82 -4.18
N THR A 75 5.77 0.18 -5.05
CA THR A 75 6.94 0.84 -5.60
C THR A 75 6.91 2.32 -5.25
N ILE A 76 7.96 2.81 -4.62
CA ILE A 76 8.13 4.18 -4.18
C ILE A 76 8.92 4.93 -5.24
N LEU A 77 8.21 5.57 -6.17
CA LEU A 77 8.79 6.25 -7.33
C LEU A 77 9.55 7.54 -6.93
N GLY A 78 9.22 8.10 -5.77
CA GLY A 78 9.80 9.30 -5.18
C GLY A 78 9.01 10.56 -5.52
N THR A 79 9.43 11.71 -4.95
CA THR A 79 8.75 13.00 -5.13
C THR A 79 7.25 12.94 -4.78
N GLY A 80 6.90 12.24 -3.69
CA GLY A 80 5.49 12.04 -3.31
C GLY A 80 4.79 10.89 -4.04
N ARG A 81 5.36 10.36 -5.12
CA ARG A 81 4.67 9.42 -6.01
C ARG A 81 4.91 7.97 -5.61
N VAL A 82 3.82 7.20 -5.54
CA VAL A 82 3.80 5.79 -5.13
C VAL A 82 2.94 5.01 -6.12
N SER A 83 3.36 3.78 -6.41
CA SER A 83 2.61 2.82 -7.22
C SER A 83 2.33 1.56 -6.40
N GLY A 84 1.08 1.14 -6.33
CA GLY A 84 0.66 -0.12 -5.74
C GLY A 84 0.25 -1.10 -6.82
N ARG A 85 0.60 -2.37 -6.65
CA ARG A 85 0.10 -3.48 -7.45
C ARG A 85 -0.42 -4.57 -6.53
N ALA A 86 -1.51 -5.19 -6.92
CA ALA A 86 -2.02 -6.39 -6.26
C ALA A 86 -2.78 -7.22 -7.28
N VAL A 87 -3.06 -8.46 -6.94
CA VAL A 87 -3.98 -9.30 -7.68
C VAL A 87 -5.24 -9.45 -6.85
N VAL A 88 -6.40 -9.19 -7.44
CA VAL A 88 -7.69 -9.40 -6.79
C VAL A 88 -8.23 -10.75 -7.22
N ASP A 89 -8.29 -11.69 -6.27
CA ASP A 89 -8.96 -12.98 -6.38
C ASP A 89 -10.45 -12.80 -6.10
N LEU A 90 -11.25 -12.73 -7.16
CA LEU A 90 -12.69 -12.49 -7.07
C LEU A 90 -13.45 -13.66 -6.45
N ASP A 91 -12.90 -14.87 -6.50
CA ASP A 91 -13.49 -16.04 -5.85
C ASP A 91 -13.42 -15.92 -4.33
N ALA A 92 -12.30 -15.40 -3.80
CA ALA A 92 -12.17 -15.09 -2.38
C ALA A 92 -13.05 -13.91 -1.95
N VAL A 93 -13.16 -12.85 -2.75
CA VAL A 93 -14.07 -11.71 -2.48
C VAL A 93 -15.53 -12.20 -2.39
N ARG A 94 -15.96 -13.05 -3.33
CA ARG A 94 -17.32 -13.61 -3.35
C ARG A 94 -17.63 -14.44 -2.10
N LYS A 95 -16.70 -15.31 -1.70
CA LYS A 95 -16.83 -16.12 -0.47
C LYS A 95 -16.95 -15.25 0.77
N ALA A 96 -16.15 -14.18 0.86
CA ALA A 96 -16.15 -13.30 2.03
C ALA A 96 -17.44 -12.48 2.17
N LYS A 97 -18.10 -12.12 1.07
CA LYS A 97 -19.32 -11.28 1.10
C LYS A 97 -20.64 -12.05 1.20
N ASN A 98 -20.62 -13.39 1.36
CA ASN A 98 -21.82 -14.25 1.41
C ASN A 98 -22.82 -13.85 0.34
N ALA A 99 -22.58 -14.22 -0.93
CA ALA A 99 -23.44 -13.88 -2.06
C ALA A 99 -24.93 -14.22 -1.78
N THR A 100 -25.70 -13.25 -1.29
CA THR A 100 -27.08 -13.45 -0.82
C THR A 100 -28.08 -13.62 -1.98
N SER A 101 -27.67 -13.42 -3.23
CA SER A 101 -28.61 -13.43 -4.37
C SER A 101 -28.10 -14.21 -5.58
N LEU A 102 -28.91 -15.17 -6.05
CA LEU A 102 -28.68 -15.98 -7.26
C LEU A 102 -28.71 -15.16 -8.57
N PHE A 103 -29.15 -13.91 -8.52
CA PHE A 103 -29.24 -12.99 -9.66
C PHE A 103 -28.17 -11.90 -9.67
N ASP A 104 -27.13 -12.02 -8.83
CA ASP A 104 -26.04 -11.05 -8.81
C ASP A 104 -25.11 -11.26 -10.03
N PRO A 105 -24.96 -10.28 -10.95
CA PRO A 105 -24.03 -10.37 -12.09
C PRO A 105 -22.59 -10.67 -11.66
N MET A 106 -22.25 -10.35 -10.40
CA MET A 106 -20.96 -10.62 -9.78
C MET A 106 -20.67 -12.12 -9.56
N SER A 107 -21.70 -12.99 -9.57
CA SER A 107 -21.52 -14.44 -9.45
C SER A 107 -20.74 -15.06 -10.61
N TYR A 108 -20.71 -14.38 -11.76
CA TYR A 108 -19.98 -14.79 -12.96
C TYR A 108 -18.55 -14.24 -13.01
N LEU A 109 -18.21 -13.26 -12.16
CA LEU A 109 -16.86 -12.71 -12.11
C LEU A 109 -15.98 -13.63 -11.28
N THR A 110 -15.23 -14.48 -11.98
CA THR A 110 -14.30 -15.48 -11.43
C THR A 110 -12.89 -15.15 -11.86
N GLY A 111 -11.90 -15.62 -11.10
CA GLY A 111 -10.50 -15.49 -11.45
C GLY A 111 -9.75 -14.33 -10.78
N ARG A 112 -8.53 -14.14 -11.26
CA ARG A 112 -7.50 -13.28 -10.66
C ARG A 112 -7.23 -12.08 -11.56
N LEU A 113 -7.59 -10.90 -11.09
CA LEU A 113 -7.43 -9.66 -11.84
C LEU A 113 -6.25 -8.87 -11.27
N PRO A 114 -5.15 -8.68 -12.01
CA PRO A 114 -4.09 -7.80 -11.57
C PRO A 114 -4.59 -6.36 -11.62
N VAL A 115 -4.41 -5.64 -10.52
CA VAL A 115 -4.75 -4.23 -10.38
C VAL A 115 -3.49 -3.44 -10.10
N THR A 116 -3.39 -2.27 -10.71
CA THR A 116 -2.29 -1.34 -10.47
C THR A 116 -2.87 0.04 -10.27
N ALA A 117 -2.38 0.77 -9.27
CA ALA A 117 -2.76 2.14 -8.99
C ALA A 117 -1.50 2.97 -8.75
N THR A 118 -1.42 4.14 -9.37
CA THR A 118 -0.32 5.08 -9.19
C THR A 118 -0.90 6.43 -8.81
N GLY A 119 -0.30 7.07 -7.82
CA GLY A 119 -0.76 8.35 -7.33
C GLY A 119 0.29 9.07 -6.51
N VAL A 120 -0.05 10.27 -6.06
CA VAL A 120 0.80 11.12 -5.23
C VAL A 120 0.24 11.14 -3.82
N LEU A 121 1.05 10.68 -2.86
CA LEU A 121 0.78 10.82 -1.44
C LEU A 121 1.28 12.19 -0.97
N LYS A 122 0.36 13.05 -0.58
CA LYS A 122 0.65 14.32 0.08
C LYS A 122 0.32 14.19 1.55
N THR A 123 1.25 14.56 2.41
CA THR A 123 1.03 14.55 3.85
C THR A 123 1.48 15.87 4.44
N ASN A 124 0.69 16.44 5.34
CA ASN A 124 1.07 17.62 6.08
C ASN A 124 0.26 17.71 7.38
N SER A 125 0.88 18.22 8.45
CA SER A 125 0.20 18.50 9.73
C SER A 125 -0.65 17.36 10.28
N GLY A 126 -0.23 16.11 10.05
CA GLY A 126 -0.93 14.92 10.50
C GLY A 126 -2.13 14.50 9.66
N VAL A 127 -2.28 15.05 8.46
CA VAL A 127 -3.28 14.67 7.48
C VAL A 127 -2.58 14.17 6.22
N GLY A 128 -3.00 13.02 5.72
CA GLY A 128 -2.59 12.46 4.44
C GLY A 128 -3.69 12.57 3.40
N GLN A 129 -3.32 12.73 2.14
CA GLN A 129 -4.23 12.69 1.00
C GLN A 129 -3.52 11.94 -0.13
N PHE A 130 -4.18 10.91 -0.67
CA PHE A 130 -3.68 10.18 -1.83
C PHE A 130 -4.41 10.68 -3.08
N MET A 131 -3.68 11.29 -4.01
CA MET A 131 -4.25 11.74 -5.28
C MET A 131 -4.00 10.68 -6.34
N LEU A 132 -5.04 9.97 -6.76
CA LEU A 132 -4.90 8.97 -7.82
C LEU A 132 -4.56 9.66 -9.16
N GLU A 133 -3.45 9.28 -9.78
CA GLU A 133 -3.06 9.72 -11.13
C GLU A 133 -3.60 8.76 -12.19
N SER A 134 -3.42 7.47 -11.96
CA SER A 134 -3.82 6.43 -12.93
C SER A 134 -4.05 5.10 -12.22
N ALA A 135 -4.94 4.31 -12.77
CA ALA A 135 -5.11 2.93 -12.35
C ALA A 135 -5.54 2.07 -13.54
N ALA A 136 -5.21 0.80 -13.45
CA ALA A 136 -5.49 -0.18 -14.48
C ALA A 136 -5.88 -1.51 -13.85
N VAL A 137 -6.75 -2.24 -14.55
CA VAL A 137 -7.21 -3.58 -14.19
C VAL A 137 -6.94 -4.46 -15.40
N ALA A 138 -6.21 -5.56 -15.20
CA ALA A 138 -5.74 -6.42 -16.29
C ALA A 138 -4.97 -5.66 -17.39
N GLY A 139 -4.27 -4.58 -17.02
CA GLY A 139 -3.56 -3.71 -17.95
C GLY A 139 -4.44 -2.70 -18.71
N VAL A 140 -5.76 -2.76 -18.55
CA VAL A 140 -6.70 -1.80 -19.14
C VAL A 140 -6.84 -0.60 -18.21
N PRO A 141 -6.56 0.63 -18.67
CA PRO A 141 -6.75 1.83 -17.86
C PRO A 141 -8.21 1.97 -17.44
N VAL A 142 -8.44 2.19 -16.14
CA VAL A 142 -9.78 2.38 -15.60
C VAL A 142 -9.96 3.87 -15.25
N PRO A 143 -11.03 4.51 -15.76
CA PRO A 143 -11.33 5.88 -15.40
C PRO A 143 -11.54 6.02 -13.89
N LYS A 144 -11.03 7.11 -13.30
CA LYS A 144 -11.16 7.41 -11.86
C LYS A 144 -12.61 7.36 -11.38
N LEU A 145 -13.57 7.82 -12.19
CA LEU A 145 -15.00 7.79 -11.85
C LEU A 145 -15.48 6.36 -11.55
N VAL A 146 -15.07 5.40 -12.36
CA VAL A 146 -15.45 3.99 -12.20
C VAL A 146 -14.82 3.40 -10.94
N LEU A 147 -13.53 3.71 -10.69
CA LEU A 147 -12.85 3.27 -9.47
C LEU A 147 -13.45 3.89 -8.21
N GLN A 148 -13.83 5.16 -8.26
CA GLN A 148 -14.51 5.85 -7.17
C GLN A 148 -15.82 5.14 -6.83
N GLU A 149 -16.63 4.78 -7.84
CA GLU A 149 -17.90 4.07 -7.60
C GLU A 149 -17.68 2.71 -6.93
N ILE A 150 -16.69 1.94 -7.41
CA ILE A 150 -16.31 0.65 -6.82
C ILE A 150 -15.87 0.84 -5.37
N VAL A 151 -14.92 1.75 -5.11
CA VAL A 151 -14.40 1.98 -3.76
C VAL A 151 -15.50 2.48 -2.84
N SER A 152 -16.31 3.46 -3.27
CA SER A 152 -17.47 3.94 -2.52
C SER A 152 -18.41 2.79 -2.17
N TYR A 153 -18.80 1.95 -3.14
CA TYR A 153 -19.72 0.83 -2.92
C TYR A 153 -19.16 -0.20 -1.92
N TYR A 154 -17.90 -0.59 -2.04
CA TYR A 154 -17.30 -1.62 -1.17
C TYR A 154 -16.92 -1.12 0.22
N SER A 155 -16.78 0.19 0.40
CA SER A 155 -16.43 0.82 1.67
C SER A 155 -17.61 1.40 2.44
N ARG A 156 -18.85 1.24 1.94
CA ARG A 156 -20.05 1.69 2.67
C ARG A 156 -20.18 0.94 3.99
N THR A 157 -20.32 1.69 5.06
CA THR A 157 -20.69 1.18 6.38
C THR A 157 -21.88 2.00 6.89
N PRO A 158 -22.60 1.55 7.95
CA PRO A 158 -23.64 2.36 8.57
C PRO A 158 -23.16 3.78 8.95
N ASP A 159 -21.90 3.90 9.39
CA ASP A 159 -21.27 5.17 9.75
C ASP A 159 -20.76 5.99 8.53
N LYS A 160 -20.60 5.34 7.37
CA LYS A 160 -20.16 5.96 6.11
C LYS A 160 -21.04 5.49 4.95
N PRO A 161 -22.27 6.01 4.84
CA PRO A 161 -23.24 5.53 3.84
C PRO A 161 -22.81 5.83 2.39
N SER A 162 -22.02 6.87 2.18
CA SER A 162 -21.46 7.21 0.85
C SER A 162 -20.16 6.45 0.53
N GLY A 163 -19.63 5.67 1.47
CA GLY A 163 -18.32 5.03 1.37
C GLY A 163 -17.17 6.02 1.56
N ILE A 164 -16.00 5.63 1.08
CA ILE A 164 -14.73 6.37 1.16
C ILE A 164 -14.46 7.01 -0.21
N GLY A 165 -14.19 8.32 -0.23
CA GLY A 165 -13.62 8.99 -1.39
C GLY A 165 -12.16 8.61 -1.60
N LEU A 166 -11.79 8.33 -2.84
CA LEU A 166 -10.44 7.86 -3.18
C LEU A 166 -9.35 8.90 -2.87
N ASP A 167 -9.73 10.17 -2.99
CA ASP A 167 -8.87 11.33 -2.73
C ASP A 167 -9.25 12.06 -1.44
N ASP A 168 -10.11 11.47 -0.60
CA ASP A 168 -10.48 12.09 0.66
C ASP A 168 -9.26 12.16 1.59
N PRO A 169 -9.07 13.28 2.31
CA PRO A 169 -8.03 13.37 3.31
C PRO A 169 -8.31 12.39 4.46
N PHE A 170 -7.25 11.79 4.99
CA PHE A 170 -7.28 10.88 6.14
C PHE A 170 -6.32 11.34 7.22
N ALA A 171 -6.69 11.15 8.49
CA ALA A 171 -5.80 11.45 9.60
C ALA A 171 -4.66 10.42 9.64
N LEU A 172 -3.43 10.89 9.77
CA LEU A 172 -2.27 10.02 9.94
C LEU A 172 -2.27 9.45 11.36
N PRO A 173 -2.10 8.13 11.53
CA PRO A 173 -2.10 7.52 12.85
C PRO A 173 -0.82 7.86 13.62
N ALA A 174 -0.76 7.43 14.87
CA ALA A 174 0.46 7.46 15.68
C ALA A 174 1.13 8.85 15.76
N ARG A 175 0.36 9.94 15.74
CA ARG A 175 0.88 11.33 15.75
C ARG A 175 1.91 11.61 14.65
N ILE A 176 1.88 10.85 13.56
CA ILE A 176 2.68 11.15 12.38
C ILE A 176 2.23 12.50 11.86
N ARG A 177 3.17 13.41 11.65
CA ARG A 177 2.93 14.74 11.08
C ARG A 177 3.07 14.75 9.57
N GLU A 178 4.05 14.01 9.07
CA GLU A 178 4.42 14.00 7.66
C GLU A 178 5.05 12.65 7.28
N ILE A 179 4.83 12.22 6.05
CA ILE A 179 5.51 11.10 5.40
C ILE A 179 6.17 11.66 4.14
N GLN A 180 7.49 11.81 4.19
CA GLN A 180 8.26 12.30 3.05
C GLN A 180 8.60 11.12 2.16
N VAL A 181 8.02 11.09 0.96
CA VAL A 181 8.18 9.99 0.01
C VAL A 181 9.33 10.30 -0.95
N GLU A 182 10.43 9.58 -0.77
CA GLU A 182 11.64 9.65 -1.58
C GLU A 182 11.77 8.41 -2.46
N ARG A 183 12.66 8.40 -3.45
CA ARG A 183 12.80 7.24 -4.32
C ARG A 183 13.28 6.03 -3.51
N GLY A 184 12.50 4.95 -3.53
CA GLY A 184 12.80 3.69 -2.83
C GLY A 184 12.63 3.72 -1.30
N GLN A 185 12.21 4.84 -0.70
CA GLN A 185 12.04 4.96 0.75
C GLN A 185 11.04 6.04 1.15
N ALA A 186 10.50 5.93 2.35
CA ALA A 186 9.66 6.94 2.97
C ALA A 186 10.21 7.31 4.36
N ILE A 187 10.22 8.60 4.68
CA ILE A 187 10.65 9.11 5.98
C ILE A 187 9.41 9.54 6.75
N ILE A 188 9.13 8.83 7.83
CA ILE A 188 8.01 9.10 8.73
C ILE A 188 8.47 10.12 9.77
N VAL A 189 7.74 11.23 9.91
CA VAL A 189 8.04 12.32 10.85
C VAL A 189 6.93 12.39 11.91
N GLN A 190 7.29 12.33 13.19
CA GLN A 190 6.40 12.44 14.37
C GLN A 190 6.80 13.63 15.26
#